data_AF-A0A7X8GS01-F1
#
_entry.id   AF-A0A7X8GS01-F1
#
_cell.length_a   1.000
_cell.length_b   1.000
_cell.length_c   1.000
_cell.angle_alpha   90.00
_cell.angle_beta   90.00
_cell.angle_gamma   90.00
#
_symmetry.space_group_name_H-M   'P 1'
#
loop_
_entity.id
_entity.type
_entity.pdbx_description
1 polymer ?
#
loop_
_entity_poly.entity_id
_entity_poly.type
_entity_poly.pdbx_seq_one_letter_code
_entity_poly.pdbx_strand_id
1 'polypeptide(L)' 'MNENKTLISKDSSIEEVITRFPDTVEVFVRFGMPCFVCGEPAWGTVAELMKRYNIEDPEKVLQALNEAAQNRSQD' A
#
# COMPACT_ATOMS: atom_id res chain seq x y z
N MET A 1 26.20 -2.96 4.55
CA MET A 1 25.12 -3.52 3.72
C MET A 1 23.84 -2.87 4.19
N ASN A 2 23.23 -2.01 3.38
CA ASN A 2 22.04 -1.27 3.79
C ASN A 2 20.88 -2.03 3.14
N GLU A 3 20.35 -3.02 3.85
CA GLU A 3 19.08 -3.65 3.49
C GLU A 3 17.98 -2.62 3.70
N ASN A 4 17.76 -1.77 2.68
CA ASN A 4 16.52 -1.04 2.50
C ASN A 4 15.46 -2.07 2.14
N LYS A 5 15.07 -2.87 3.12
CA LYS A 5 14.08 -3.92 2.98
C LYS A 5 12.80 -3.23 2.54
N THR A 6 12.43 -3.41 1.28
CA THR A 6 11.16 -2.97 0.72
C THR A 6 10.06 -3.45 1.66
N LEU A 7 9.53 -2.53 2.48
CA LEU A 7 8.66 -2.86 3.62
C LEU A 7 7.31 -3.37 3.13
N ILE A 8 6.88 -2.88 1.98
CA ILE A 8 5.60 -3.20 1.38
C ILE A 8 5.87 -3.90 0.05
N SER A 9 5.41 -5.14 -0.05
CA SER A 9 5.46 -5.96 -1.26
C SER A 9 4.06 -6.29 -1.75
N LYS A 10 3.97 -6.79 -2.98
CA LYS A 10 2.71 -7.24 -3.59
C LYS A 10 2.00 -8.33 -2.77
N ASP A 11 2.75 -9.12 -2.02
CA ASP A 11 2.24 -10.18 -1.12
C ASP A 11 1.81 -9.65 0.26
N SER A 12 2.18 -8.42 0.60
CA SER A 12 1.79 -7.81 1.87
C SER A 12 0.27 -7.66 1.94
N SER A 13 -0.29 -7.99 3.10
CA SER A 13 -1.71 -7.77 3.39
C SER A 13 -2.00 -6.29 3.51
N ILE A 14 -3.05 -5.82 2.84
CA ILE A 14 -3.44 -4.40 2.87
C ILE A 14 -3.71 -3.97 4.32
N GLU A 15 -4.41 -4.80 5.10
CA GLU A 15 -4.70 -4.55 6.52
C GLU A 15 -3.43 -4.32 7.34
N GLU A 16 -2.40 -5.15 7.16
CA GLU A 16 -1.11 -5.00 7.85
C GLU A 16 -0.42 -3.70 7.43
N VAL A 17 -0.43 -3.41 6.12
CA VAL A 17 0.18 -2.21 5.55
C VAL A 17 -0.48 -0.95 6.09
N ILE A 18 -1.80 -0.83 6.05
CA ILE A 18 -2.52 0.36 6.55
C ILE A 18 -2.50 0.48 8.07
N THR A 19 -2.43 -0.66 8.79
CA THR A 19 -2.31 -0.68 10.25
C THR A 19 -0.94 -0.20 10.71
N ARG A 20 0.13 -0.63 10.02
CA ARG A 20 1.49 -0.22 10.34
C ARG A 20 1.85 1.16 9.78
N PHE A 21 1.35 1.46 8.59
CA PHE A 21 1.65 2.65 7.81
C PHE A 21 0.35 3.34 7.38
N PRO A 22 -0.33 4.08 8.27
CA PRO A 22 -1.60 4.73 7.95
C PRO A 22 -1.49 5.73 6.80
N ASP A 23 -0.33 6.36 6.58
CA ASP A 23 -0.07 7.27 5.46
C ASP A 23 -0.21 6.62 4.08
N THR A 24 -0.02 5.29 4.01
CA THR A 24 -0.20 4.54 2.76
C THR A 24 -1.65 4.54 2.28
N VAL A 25 -2.62 4.76 3.16
CA VAL A 25 -4.04 4.89 2.81
C VAL A 25 -4.25 6.02 1.81
N GLU A 26 -3.57 7.15 1.98
CA GLU A 26 -3.67 8.27 1.03
C GLU A 26 -3.17 7.85 -0.35
N VAL A 27 -2.05 7.11 -0.40
CA VAL A 27 -1.50 6.58 -1.66
C VAL A 27 -2.54 5.71 -2.36
N PHE A 28 -3.10 4.72 -1.66
CA PHE A 28 -4.13 3.85 -2.23
C PHE A 28 -5.30 4.64 -2.82
N VAL A 29 -5.82 5.63 -2.09
CA VAL A 29 -6.91 6.51 -2.56
C VAL A 29 -6.49 7.33 -3.79
N ARG A 30 -5.27 7.89 -3.82
CA ARG A 30 -4.73 8.65 -4.95
C ARG A 30 -4.62 7.81 -6.23
N PHE A 31 -4.35 6.51 -6.09
CA PHE A 31 -4.32 5.55 -7.20
C PHE A 31 -5.70 4.96 -7.54
N GLY A 32 -6.78 5.45 -6.92
CA GLY A 32 -8.14 4.98 -7.19
C GLY A 32 -8.49 3.65 -6.51
N MET A 33 -7.73 3.23 -5.50
CA MET A 33 -7.95 2.02 -4.71
C MET A 33 -8.42 2.41 -3.29
N PRO A 34 -9.71 2.65 -3.04
CA PRO A 34 -10.18 2.90 -1.68
C PRO A 34 -9.96 1.66 -0.79
N CYS A 35 -9.20 1.81 0.30
CA CYS A 35 -8.98 0.75 1.31
C CYS A 35 -10.23 0.46 2.16
N PHE A 36 -11.19 1.38 2.18
CA PHE A 36 -12.42 1.30 2.96
C PHE A 36 -13.61 1.33 2.00
N VAL A 37 -14.19 0.16 1.72
CA VAL A 37 -15.40 0.07 0.90
C VAL A 37 -16.50 -0.54 1.79
N CYS A 38 -17.46 0.29 2.16
CA CYS A 38 -18.76 -0.07 2.73
C CYS A 38 -18.78 -1.31 3.68
N GLY A 39 -18.28 -1.14 4.91
CA GLY A 39 -18.61 -2.01 6.04
C GLY A 39 -17.62 -3.11 6.40
N GLU A 40 -16.70 -3.47 5.49
CA GLU A 40 -15.67 -4.50 5.75
C GLU A 40 -14.28 -3.99 5.28
N PRO A 41 -13.21 -4.19 6.07
CA PRO A 41 -11.86 -3.79 5.67
C PRO A 41 -11.44 -4.57 4.41
N ALA A 42 -10.59 -3.96 3.56
CA ALA A 42 -10.08 -4.62 2.37
C ALA A 42 -9.25 -5.88 2.75
N TRP A 43 -9.90 -7.04 2.80
CA TRP A 43 -9.22 -8.32 2.99
C TRP A 43 -8.60 -8.76 1.67
N GLY A 44 -7.27 -8.83 1.66
CA GLY A 44 -6.48 -9.24 0.51
C GLY A 44 -5.06 -8.69 0.57
N THR A 45 -4.28 -9.03 -0.45
CA THR A 45 -2.92 -8.52 -0.63
C THR A 45 -2.92 -7.30 -1.55
N VAL A 46 -1.85 -6.50 -1.51
CA VAL A 46 -1.68 -5.35 -2.43
C VAL A 46 -1.83 -5.81 -3.89
N ALA A 47 -1.30 -6.99 -4.26
CA ALA A 47 -1.45 -7.58 -5.59
C ALA A 47 -2.92 -7.77 -6.00
N GLU A 48 -3.73 -8.31 -5.10
CA GLU A 48 -5.14 -8.60 -5.36
C GLU A 48 -5.93 -7.31 -5.58
N LEU A 49 -5.65 -6.29 -4.76
CA LEU A 49 -6.26 -4.96 -4.90
C LEU A 49 -5.88 -4.33 -6.24
N MET A 50 -4.59 -4.35 -6.58
CA MET A 50 -4.09 -3.81 -7.85
C MET A 50 -4.76 -4.50 -9.04
N LYS A 51 -4.91 -5.82 -9.00
CA LYS A 51 -5.63 -6.57 -10.04
C LYS A 51 -7.11 -6.20 -10.10
N ARG A 52 -7.78 -6.10 -8.96
CA ARG A 52 -9.21 -5.76 -8.88
C ARG A 52 -9.51 -4.40 -9.49
N TYR A 53 -8.63 -3.42 -9.26
CA TYR A 53 -8.72 -2.08 -9.81
C TYR A 53 -8.02 -1.90 -11.17
N ASN A 54 -7.54 -3.00 -11.78
CA ASN A 54 -6.84 -2.99 -13.06
C ASN A 54 -5.70 -1.95 -13.12
N ILE A 55 -4.89 -1.89 -12.06
CA ILE A 55 -3.72 -1.02 -12.01
C ILE A 55 -2.73 -1.45 -13.10
N GLU A 56 -2.42 -0.52 -13.99
CA GLU A 56 -1.49 -0.72 -15.10
C GLU A 56 -0.04 -0.82 -14.59
N ASP A 57 0.31 -0.02 -13.58
CA ASP A 57 1.67 0.10 -13.03
C ASP A 57 1.75 -0.31 -11.55
N PRO A 58 1.85 -1.61 -11.24
CA PRO A 58 1.96 -2.08 -9.85
C PRO A 58 3.26 -1.62 -9.19
N GLU A 59 4.35 -1.48 -9.96
CA GLU A 59 5.64 -1.01 -9.44
C GLU A 59 5.54 0.43 -8.92
N LYS A 60 4.82 1.30 -9.64
CA LYS A 60 4.62 2.70 -9.25
C LYS A 60 3.82 2.82 -7.96
N VAL A 61 2.81 1.98 -7.79
CA VAL A 61 2.04 1.88 -6.54
C VAL A 61 2.94 1.42 -5.40
N LEU A 62 3.69 0.33 -5.59
CA LEU A 62 4.61 -0.18 -4.57
C LEU A 62 5.66 0.85 -4.19
N GLN A 63 6.21 1.59 -5.15
CA GLN A 63 7.18 2.64 -4.89
C GLN A 63 6.55 3.75 -4.02
N ALA A 64 5.40 4.27 -4.42
CA ALA A 64 4.70 5.32 -3.66
C ALA A 64 4.31 4.86 -2.25
N LEU A 65 3.91 3.59 -2.08
CA LEU A 65 3.61 3.00 -0.78
C LEU A 65 4.87 2.93 0.10
N ASN A 66 5.99 2.49 -0.45
CA ASN A 66 7.25 2.43 0.29
C ASN A 66 7.78 3.83 0.63
N GLU A 67 7.63 4.81 -0.28
CA GLU A 67 7.97 6.21 -0.02
C GLU A 67 7.13 6.78 1.14
N ALA A 68 5.80 6.58 1.13
CA ALA A 68 4.92 7.00 2.21
C ALA A 68 5.26 6.30 3.55
N ALA A 69 5.60 5.01 3.52
CA ALA A 69 6.00 4.25 4.70
C ALA A 69 7.34 4.73 5.31
N GLN A 70 8.27 5.19 4.47
CA GLN A 70 9.58 5.71 4.91
C GLN A 70 9.50 7.15 5.44
N ASN A 71 8.48 7.92 5.03
CA ASN A 71 8.33 9.32 5.42
C ASN A 71 8.04 9.53 6.93
N ARG A 72 7.91 8.44 7.71
CA ARG A 72 7.76 8.45 9.17
C ARG A 72 9.04 8.78 9.97
N SER A 73 10.14 9.13 9.31
CA SER A 73 11.46 9.39 9.95
C SER A 73 11.86 10.87 10.02
N GLN A 74 10.93 11.79 9.73
CA GLN A 74 11.16 13.24 9.86
C GLN A 74 9.98 13.90 10.58
N ASP A 75 9.87 13.66 11.90
CA ASP A 75 9.63 14.72 12.90
C ASP A 75 10.35 14.31 14.20
#